data_AF-A0A9W3G7C3-F1
#
_entry.id   AF-A0A9W3G7C3-F1
#
_cell.length_a   1.000
_cell.length_b   1.000
_cell.length_c   1.000
_cell.angle_alpha   90.00
_cell.angle_beta   90.00
_cell.angle_gamma   90.00
#
_symmetry.space_group_name_H-M   'P 1'
#
loop_
_entity.id
_entity.type
_entity.pdbx_description
1 polymer ?
#
loop_
_entity_poly.entity_id
_entity_poly.type
_entity_poly.pdbx_seq_one_letter_code
_entity_poly.pdbx_strand_id
1 'polypeptide(L)'
;MKLQYKGEEPSQPVAQHTRLLTLTPWLAPIVSEGTFDPELLHHIYQPLNLTIGLTVFAVGKYTQFVQHFLESAERFFMQGYRVRYYVFTDDPTALPRVPLGPGRLLSIVPIKRHSHWEEISTRRMETISQHIAESVHREVDYLFCVDVDMVFRNPWGPETLGDLVAAIHPGYFTVPRQQFPYERRHVSTAFVADGEGDFYYGGAVFGGRVARVYEFTRGCHMGILADKANGIMAVWQEESHLNRRFISHKPSKVLSPEYLWDDRKPQPPSLKLIRFSTLDKDTNWLRS
;
A
#
# COMPACT_ATOMS: atom_id res chain seq x y z
N MET A 1 45.98 -37.24 -10.51
CA MET A 1 45.49 -36.84 -9.18
C MET A 1 44.01 -37.17 -9.13
N LYS A 2 43.61 -38.21 -8.39
CA LYS A 2 42.22 -38.71 -8.30
C LYS A 2 41.46 -37.88 -7.26
N LEU A 3 40.34 -37.27 -7.65
CA LEU A 3 39.40 -36.61 -6.74
C LEU A 3 38.42 -37.66 -6.19
N GLN A 4 38.41 -37.83 -4.86
CA GLN A 4 37.44 -38.64 -4.15
C GLN A 4 36.16 -37.84 -3.91
N TYR A 5 35.01 -38.36 -4.33
CA TYR A 5 33.70 -37.90 -3.89
C TYR A 5 33.35 -38.59 -2.56
N LYS A 6 33.10 -37.81 -1.50
CA LYS A 6 32.38 -38.27 -0.32
C LYS A 6 30.88 -38.15 -0.61
N GLY A 7 30.16 -39.26 -0.55
CA GLY A 7 28.70 -39.25 -0.58
C GLY A 7 28.15 -38.67 0.72
N GLU A 8 27.22 -37.73 0.62
CA GLU A 8 26.40 -37.28 1.74
C GLU A 8 25.13 -38.15 1.82
N GLU A 9 24.88 -38.70 3.00
CA GLU A 9 23.61 -39.34 3.38
C GLU A 9 22.48 -38.30 3.49
N PRO A 10 21.21 -38.69 3.31
CA PRO A 10 20.10 -37.76 3.30
C PRO A 10 19.84 -37.23 4.72
N SER A 11 20.25 -35.99 4.98
CA SER A 11 19.88 -35.27 6.19
C SER A 11 18.37 -35.04 6.22
N GLN A 12 17.70 -35.54 7.27
CA GLN A 12 16.31 -35.24 7.59
C GLN A 12 16.09 -33.72 7.68
N PRO A 13 14.94 -33.19 7.22
CA PRO A 13 14.69 -31.75 7.24
C PRO A 13 14.47 -31.28 8.68
N VAL A 14 15.51 -30.70 9.26
CA VAL A 14 15.42 -29.86 10.45
C VAL A 14 14.60 -28.61 10.07
N ALA A 15 13.56 -28.34 10.85
CA ALA A 15 12.61 -27.21 10.78
C ALA A 15 12.95 -26.12 9.75
N GLN A 16 12.24 -26.17 8.60
CA GLN A 16 12.35 -25.17 7.54
C GLN A 16 11.94 -23.79 8.07
N HIS A 17 12.91 -22.86 8.12
CA HIS A 17 12.61 -21.43 8.06
C HIS A 17 11.66 -21.19 6.89
N THR A 18 10.47 -20.65 7.16
CA THR A 18 9.47 -20.31 6.14
C THR A 18 10.07 -19.29 5.18
N ARG A 19 10.65 -19.77 4.08
CA ARG A 19 11.22 -18.91 3.03
C ARG A 19 10.06 -18.12 2.45
N LEU A 20 10.04 -16.80 2.67
CA LEU A 20 9.04 -15.93 2.07
C LEU A 20 9.03 -16.16 0.56
N LEU A 21 7.84 -16.31 0.00
CA LEU A 21 7.66 -16.35 -1.46
C LEU A 21 8.23 -15.06 -2.05
N THR A 22 9.09 -15.17 -3.05
CA THR A 22 9.70 -14.03 -3.74
C THR A 22 9.03 -13.72 -5.08
N LEU A 23 8.17 -14.62 -5.56
CA LEU A 23 7.46 -14.51 -6.82
C LEU A 23 6.04 -15.06 -6.67
N THR A 24 5.08 -14.39 -7.27
CA THR A 24 3.68 -14.82 -7.34
C THR A 24 3.47 -15.85 -8.46
N PRO A 25 2.35 -16.62 -8.45
CA PRO A 25 2.02 -17.53 -9.54
C PRO A 25 1.85 -16.87 -10.92
N TRP A 26 1.61 -15.56 -10.98
CA TRP A 26 1.51 -14.78 -12.23
C TRP A 26 2.81 -14.00 -12.54
N LEU A 27 3.93 -14.40 -11.95
CA LEU A 27 5.28 -13.88 -12.23
C LEU A 27 5.52 -12.42 -11.79
N ALA A 28 4.68 -11.84 -10.94
CA ALA A 28 5.00 -10.59 -10.26
C ALA A 28 5.95 -10.84 -9.07
N PRO A 29 7.01 -10.01 -8.87
CA PRO A 29 7.89 -10.10 -7.71
C PRO A 29 7.16 -9.74 -6.43
N ILE A 30 7.51 -10.44 -5.35
CA ILE A 30 7.17 -10.09 -3.97
C ILE A 30 8.39 -9.41 -3.36
N VAL A 31 8.31 -8.09 -3.23
CA VAL A 31 9.41 -7.22 -2.80
C VAL A 31 9.61 -7.35 -1.30
N SER A 32 10.80 -7.79 -0.92
CA SER A 32 11.27 -7.88 0.46
C SER A 32 12.78 -7.60 0.54
N GLU A 33 13.28 -7.25 1.72
CA GLU A 33 14.70 -7.02 1.97
C GLU A 33 15.57 -8.21 1.52
N GLY A 34 16.57 -7.90 0.67
CA GLY A 34 17.43 -8.87 0.00
C GLY A 34 16.86 -9.52 -1.26
N THR A 35 15.72 -9.07 -1.79
CA THR A 35 15.16 -9.55 -3.09
C THR A 35 15.49 -8.63 -4.27
N PHE A 36 16.16 -7.51 -4.03
CA PHE A 36 16.53 -6.52 -5.03
C PHE A 36 17.91 -5.93 -4.72
N ASP A 37 18.55 -5.38 -5.75
CA ASP A 37 19.80 -4.64 -5.65
C ASP A 37 19.51 -3.13 -5.75
N PRO A 38 19.67 -2.36 -4.66
CA PRO A 38 19.40 -0.93 -4.66
C PRO A 38 20.28 -0.14 -5.64
N GLU A 39 21.55 -0.54 -5.82
CA GLU A 39 22.48 0.16 -6.71
C GLU A 39 22.08 -0.06 -8.16
N LEU A 40 21.76 -1.30 -8.54
CA LEU A 40 21.27 -1.60 -9.89
C LEU A 40 19.98 -0.81 -10.20
N LEU A 41 19.03 -0.80 -9.27
CA LEU A 41 17.78 -0.05 -9.44
C LEU A 41 18.04 1.45 -9.56
N HIS A 42 18.97 2.01 -8.78
CA HIS A 42 19.36 3.40 -8.89
C HIS A 42 19.86 3.72 -10.31
N HIS A 43 20.77 2.91 -10.86
CA HIS A 43 21.28 3.11 -12.23
C HIS A 43 20.21 2.99 -13.32
N ILE A 44 19.19 2.16 -13.11
CA ILE A 44 18.08 1.98 -14.06
C ILE A 44 17.10 3.16 -14.00
N TYR A 45 16.71 3.58 -12.80
CA TYR A 45 15.58 4.50 -12.61
C TYR A 45 16.00 5.98 -12.53
N GLN A 46 17.21 6.31 -12.09
CA GLN A 46 17.67 7.70 -12.02
C GLN A 46 17.66 8.42 -13.38
N PRO A 47 18.17 7.82 -14.49
CA PRO A 47 18.17 8.48 -15.79
C PRO A 47 16.77 8.79 -16.34
N LEU A 48 15.74 8.10 -15.82
CA LEU A 48 14.36 8.30 -16.24
C LEU A 48 13.74 9.58 -15.67
N ASN A 49 14.39 10.22 -14.68
CA ASN A 49 13.95 11.48 -14.07
C ASN A 49 12.48 11.45 -13.61
N LEU A 50 12.07 10.32 -13.03
CA LEU A 50 10.69 10.08 -12.63
C LEU A 50 10.25 11.03 -11.51
N THR A 51 8.99 11.43 -11.57
CA THR A 51 8.28 12.10 -10.47
C THR A 51 7.28 11.15 -9.84
N ILE A 52 7.37 10.96 -8.53
CA ILE A 52 6.53 10.03 -7.78
C ILE A 52 5.56 10.82 -6.89
N GLY A 53 4.27 10.58 -7.08
CA GLY A 53 3.21 11.10 -6.24
C GLY A 53 3.00 10.23 -4.99
N LEU A 54 2.67 10.87 -3.87
CA LEU A 54 2.24 10.21 -2.64
C LEU A 54 0.96 10.88 -2.13
N THR A 55 -0.16 10.17 -2.17
CA THR A 55 -1.45 10.66 -1.67
C THR A 55 -1.72 10.16 -0.27
N VAL A 56 -2.28 11.03 0.56
CA VAL A 56 -2.66 10.72 1.92
C VAL A 56 -3.90 11.50 2.34
N PHE A 57 -4.78 10.89 3.14
CA PHE A 57 -6.01 11.53 3.63
C PHE A 57 -5.86 11.88 5.11
N ALA A 58 -6.00 13.16 5.43
CA ALA A 58 -5.89 13.72 6.77
C ALA A 58 -7.17 14.47 7.13
N VAL A 59 -8.21 13.74 7.53
CA VAL A 59 -9.54 14.29 7.80
C VAL A 59 -9.84 14.34 9.31
N GLY A 60 -10.37 15.45 9.79
CA GLY A 60 -10.68 15.66 11.20
C GLY A 60 -9.43 15.51 12.07
N LYS A 61 -9.49 14.61 13.07
CA LYS A 61 -8.38 14.39 14.02
C LYS A 61 -7.14 13.78 13.35
N TYR A 62 -7.27 13.21 12.15
CA TYR A 62 -6.12 12.59 11.47
C TYR A 62 -5.07 13.60 10.96
N THR A 63 -5.39 14.90 10.96
CA THR A 63 -4.43 15.98 10.67
C THR A 63 -3.21 15.96 11.59
N GLN A 64 -3.36 15.47 12.83
CA GLN A 64 -2.25 15.37 13.78
C GLN A 64 -1.11 14.44 13.32
N PHE A 65 -1.39 13.46 12.44
CA PHE A 65 -0.38 12.51 11.98
C PHE A 65 0.46 13.04 10.81
N VAL A 66 0.01 14.11 10.15
CA VAL A 66 0.63 14.62 8.92
C VAL A 66 2.08 15.04 9.16
N GLN A 67 2.41 15.59 10.34
CA GLN A 67 3.77 16.00 10.64
C GLN A 67 4.73 14.81 10.65
N HIS A 68 4.45 13.79 11.47
CA HIS A 68 5.28 12.59 11.55
C HIS A 68 5.33 11.83 10.22
N PHE A 69 4.21 11.77 9.50
CA PHE A 69 4.15 11.18 8.17
C PHE A 69 5.10 11.88 7.19
N LEU A 70 5.00 13.21 7.04
CA LEU A 70 5.83 13.96 6.09
C LEU A 70 7.31 13.98 6.50
N GLU A 71 7.63 14.18 7.78
CA GLU A 71 9.01 14.16 8.27
C GLU A 71 9.69 12.81 8.01
N SER A 72 8.96 11.70 8.23
CA SER A 72 9.48 10.37 7.93
C SER A 72 9.58 10.10 6.42
N ALA A 73 8.60 10.55 5.62
CA ALA A 73 8.65 10.45 4.16
C ALA A 73 9.84 11.24 3.58
N GLU A 74 10.13 12.44 4.07
CA GLU A 74 11.32 13.22 3.70
C GLU A 74 12.63 12.51 4.03
N ARG A 75 12.63 11.61 5.02
CA ARG A 75 13.82 10.83 5.39
C ARG A 75 13.99 9.56 4.57
N PHE A 76 12.91 8.92 4.13
CA PHE A 76 12.98 7.54 3.61
C PHE A 76 12.30 7.31 2.27
N PHE A 77 11.29 8.10 1.90
CA PHE A 77 10.48 7.86 0.72
C PHE A 77 11.13 8.46 -0.53
N MET A 78 11.49 7.59 -1.47
CA MET A 78 11.99 7.94 -2.81
C MET A 78 13.12 8.97 -2.75
N GLN A 79 14.11 8.71 -1.90
CA GLN A 79 15.27 9.58 -1.75
C GLN A 79 16.02 9.72 -3.07
N GLY A 80 16.37 10.96 -3.41
CA GLY A 80 17.01 11.29 -4.69
C GLY A 80 16.08 11.28 -5.90
N TYR A 81 14.78 11.14 -5.72
CA TYR A 81 13.78 11.30 -6.77
C TYR A 81 12.92 12.54 -6.56
N ARG A 82 12.27 12.99 -7.64
CA ARG A 82 11.26 14.04 -7.58
C ARG A 82 10.01 13.48 -6.92
N VAL A 83 9.47 14.18 -5.93
CA VAL A 83 8.28 13.72 -5.20
C VAL A 83 7.23 14.81 -5.12
N ARG A 84 5.97 14.42 -5.26
CA ARG A 84 4.84 15.31 -5.00
C ARG A 84 3.88 14.69 -4.00
N TYR A 85 3.74 15.34 -2.86
CA TYR A 85 2.79 14.96 -1.83
C TYR A 85 1.43 15.58 -2.13
N TYR A 86 0.38 14.80 -1.97
CA TYR A 86 -1.01 15.25 -2.06
C TYR A 86 -1.71 14.94 -0.72
N VAL A 87 -1.88 15.97 0.11
CA VAL A 87 -2.56 15.84 1.40
C VAL A 87 -4.00 16.29 1.22
N PHE A 88 -4.92 15.33 1.21
CA PHE A 88 -6.35 15.58 1.17
C PHE A 88 -6.86 15.86 2.58
N THR A 89 -7.50 17.02 2.80
CA THR A 89 -7.96 17.42 4.14
C THR A 89 -9.22 18.27 4.11
N ASP A 90 -10.03 18.18 5.16
CA ASP A 90 -11.15 19.08 5.43
C ASP A 90 -10.74 20.37 6.14
N ASP A 91 -9.52 20.42 6.70
CA ASP A 91 -8.97 21.59 7.37
C ASP A 91 -7.53 21.88 6.91
N PRO A 92 -7.36 22.65 5.82
CA PRO A 92 -6.04 23.07 5.36
C PRO A 92 -5.23 23.86 6.40
N THR A 93 -5.89 24.51 7.36
CA THR A 93 -5.22 25.35 8.37
C THR A 93 -4.61 24.54 9.50
N ALA A 94 -5.10 23.31 9.72
CA ALA A 94 -4.55 22.37 10.69
C ALA A 94 -3.27 21.67 10.22
N LEU A 95 -2.88 21.82 8.94
CA LEU A 95 -1.72 21.13 8.39
C LEU A 95 -0.39 21.78 8.84
N PRO A 96 0.60 20.97 9.26
CA PRO A 96 1.90 21.47 9.67
C PRO A 96 2.70 21.98 8.47
N ARG A 97 3.62 22.92 8.72
CA ARG A 97 4.63 23.30 7.74
C ARG A 97 5.87 22.43 7.93
N VAL A 98 6.07 21.49 7.01
CA VAL A 98 7.24 20.61 7.01
C VAL A 98 8.22 21.05 5.92
N PRO A 99 9.50 21.30 6.24
CA PRO A 99 10.52 21.59 5.24
C PRO A 99 10.67 20.41 4.26
N LEU A 100 10.68 20.69 2.96
CA LEU A 100 10.84 19.68 1.92
C LEU A 100 12.21 19.80 1.26
N GLY A 101 12.80 18.66 0.92
CA GLY A 101 14.04 18.57 0.18
C GLY A 101 13.91 19.05 -1.27
N PRO A 102 15.05 19.22 -1.96
CA PRO A 102 15.06 19.66 -3.36
C PRO A 102 14.25 18.74 -4.28
N GLY A 103 13.48 19.33 -5.20
CA GLY A 103 12.66 18.57 -6.16
C GLY A 103 11.41 17.93 -5.55
N ARG A 104 11.04 18.31 -4.32
CA ARG A 104 9.88 17.77 -3.60
C ARG A 104 8.86 18.88 -3.36
N LEU A 105 7.59 18.59 -3.61
CA LEU A 105 6.49 19.56 -3.53
C LEU A 105 5.34 19.00 -2.71
N LEU A 106 4.67 19.87 -1.96
CA LEU A 106 3.45 19.54 -1.23
C LEU A 106 2.26 20.29 -1.84
N SER A 107 1.22 19.55 -2.20
CA SER A 107 -0.08 20.06 -2.63
C SER A 107 -1.11 19.71 -1.56
N ILE A 108 -1.75 20.74 -1.00
CA ILE A 108 -2.88 20.58 -0.09
C ILE A 108 -4.14 20.57 -0.95
N VAL A 109 -4.95 19.51 -0.82
CA VAL A 109 -6.17 19.31 -1.61
C VAL A 109 -7.38 19.38 -0.68
N PRO A 110 -8.10 20.51 -0.65
CA PRO A 110 -9.29 20.65 0.20
C PRO A 110 -10.39 19.68 -0.23
N ILE A 111 -10.97 18.98 0.74
CA ILE A 111 -12.11 18.08 0.54
C ILE A 111 -13.22 18.40 1.54
N LYS A 112 -14.46 17.99 1.21
CA LYS A 112 -15.59 18.17 2.13
C LYS A 112 -15.56 17.12 3.23
N ARG A 113 -15.73 17.54 4.48
CA ARG A 113 -15.97 16.62 5.60
C ARG A 113 -17.35 16.00 5.47
N HIS A 114 -17.43 14.69 5.62
CA HIS A 114 -18.69 13.95 5.73
C HIS A 114 -18.93 13.52 7.18
N SER A 115 -20.19 13.37 7.59
CA SER A 115 -20.57 13.17 8.99
C SER A 115 -20.28 11.77 9.53
N HIS A 116 -20.09 10.76 8.66
CA HIS A 116 -19.85 9.37 9.03
C HIS A 116 -18.47 8.91 8.51
N TRP A 117 -17.68 8.25 9.36
CA TRP A 117 -16.33 7.80 9.00
C TRP A 117 -16.34 6.76 7.86
N GLU A 118 -17.42 5.97 7.75
CA GLU A 118 -17.64 5.02 6.67
C GLU A 118 -17.73 5.71 5.29
N GLU A 119 -18.30 6.92 5.24
CA GLU A 119 -18.36 7.73 4.02
C GLU A 119 -17.00 8.36 3.68
N ILE A 120 -16.13 8.58 4.66
CA ILE A 120 -14.78 9.12 4.44
C ILE A 120 -13.88 8.05 3.81
N SER A 121 -13.88 6.82 4.33
CA SER A 121 -13.16 5.68 3.73
C SER A 121 -13.65 5.43 2.31
N THR A 122 -14.95 5.20 2.12
CA THR A 122 -15.51 4.80 0.83
C THR A 122 -15.33 5.82 -0.30
N ARG A 123 -15.05 7.10 0.03
CA ARG A 123 -14.76 8.16 -0.94
C ARG A 123 -13.28 8.34 -1.28
N ARG A 124 -12.33 7.70 -0.58
CA ARG A 124 -10.90 7.79 -0.94
C ARG A 124 -10.67 7.42 -2.40
N MET A 125 -11.29 6.32 -2.84
CA MET A 125 -11.23 5.85 -4.23
C MET A 125 -11.81 6.87 -5.22
N GLU A 126 -12.94 7.49 -4.90
CA GLU A 126 -13.57 8.54 -5.70
C GLU A 126 -12.62 9.74 -5.85
N THR A 127 -12.24 10.32 -4.71
CA THR A 127 -11.41 11.52 -4.62
C THR A 127 -10.06 11.34 -5.31
N ILE A 128 -9.40 10.20 -5.13
CA ILE A 128 -8.14 9.89 -5.84
C ILE A 128 -8.39 9.86 -7.34
N SER A 129 -9.41 9.15 -7.81
CA SER A 129 -9.69 9.03 -9.24
C SER A 129 -10.04 10.38 -9.90
N GLN A 130 -10.81 11.22 -9.22
CA GLN A 130 -11.16 12.57 -9.67
C GLN A 130 -9.92 13.46 -9.73
N HIS A 131 -9.11 13.47 -8.67
CA HIS A 131 -7.90 14.29 -8.63
C HIS A 131 -6.87 13.85 -9.69
N ILE A 132 -6.78 12.54 -9.97
CA ILE A 132 -5.96 12.05 -11.08
C ILE A 132 -6.43 12.59 -12.42
N ALA A 133 -7.74 12.53 -12.70
CA ALA A 133 -8.32 13.03 -13.94
C ALA A 133 -8.10 14.54 -14.10
N GLU A 134 -8.15 15.29 -13.01
CA GLU A 134 -7.98 16.75 -13.02
C GLU A 134 -6.53 17.19 -13.25
N SER A 135 -5.58 16.67 -12.45
CA SER A 135 -4.21 17.19 -12.44
C SER A 135 -3.11 16.12 -12.36
N VAL A 136 -3.23 15.11 -11.49
CA VAL A 136 -2.07 14.24 -11.13
C VAL A 136 -1.48 13.52 -12.35
N HIS A 137 -2.30 13.17 -13.35
CA HIS A 137 -1.81 12.53 -14.59
C HIS A 137 -0.80 13.35 -15.40
N ARG A 138 -0.69 14.65 -15.15
CA ARG A 138 0.30 15.55 -15.80
C ARG A 138 1.49 15.85 -14.92
N GLU A 139 1.44 15.45 -13.65
CA GLU A 139 2.35 15.92 -12.61
C GLU A 139 3.34 14.84 -12.16
N VAL A 140 2.94 13.57 -12.23
CA VAL A 140 3.72 12.44 -11.72
C VAL A 140 3.59 11.22 -12.65
N ASP A 141 4.60 10.35 -12.62
CA ASP A 141 4.65 9.10 -13.41
C ASP A 141 4.03 7.93 -12.65
N TYR A 142 4.26 7.90 -11.34
CA TYR A 142 3.77 6.89 -10.41
C TYR A 142 3.03 7.55 -9.25
N LEU A 143 2.05 6.86 -8.68
CA LEU A 143 1.29 7.31 -7.52
C LEU A 143 1.23 6.20 -6.48
N PHE A 144 1.62 6.50 -5.25
CA PHE A 144 1.33 5.67 -4.08
C PHE A 144 0.22 6.30 -3.26
N CYS A 145 -0.70 5.47 -2.79
CA CYS A 145 -1.80 5.84 -1.92
C CYS A 145 -1.61 5.13 -0.59
N VAL A 146 -1.40 5.91 0.48
CA VAL A 146 -1.08 5.38 1.80
C VAL A 146 -1.92 6.03 2.91
N ASP A 147 -2.06 5.33 4.03
CA ASP A 147 -2.71 5.89 5.22
C ASP A 147 -1.80 6.88 5.96
N VAL A 148 -2.40 7.92 6.54
CA VAL A 148 -1.68 9.02 7.21
C VAL A 148 -1.17 8.66 8.60
N ASP A 149 -1.82 7.70 9.26
CA ASP A 149 -1.55 7.30 10.63
C ASP A 149 -0.43 6.25 10.72
N MET A 150 0.55 6.42 9.84
CA MET A 150 1.70 5.56 9.62
C MET A 150 2.96 6.40 9.40
N VAL A 151 4.12 5.79 9.63
CA VAL A 151 5.43 6.44 9.46
C VAL A 151 6.39 5.57 8.68
N PHE A 152 7.23 6.21 7.86
CA PHE A 152 8.34 5.53 7.20
C PHE A 152 9.47 5.31 8.21
N ARG A 153 9.92 4.07 8.34
CA ARG A 153 10.94 3.64 9.31
C ARG A 153 12.29 3.41 8.65
N ASN A 154 12.28 3.03 7.36
CA ASN A 154 13.44 2.63 6.57
C ASN A 154 13.22 2.98 5.09
N PRO A 155 14.28 2.96 4.25
CA PRO A 155 14.18 3.39 2.86
C PRO A 155 13.02 2.72 2.10
N TRP A 156 12.27 3.51 1.35
CA TRP A 156 11.22 3.07 0.44
C TRP A 156 11.54 3.65 -0.93
N GLY A 157 11.89 2.82 -1.89
CA GLY A 157 12.53 3.29 -3.12
C GLY A 157 11.94 2.73 -4.42
N PRO A 158 12.70 2.85 -5.52
CA PRO A 158 12.27 2.42 -6.86
C PRO A 158 11.99 0.92 -6.96
N GLU A 159 12.46 0.11 -6.00
CA GLU A 159 12.13 -1.31 -5.91
C GLU A 159 10.63 -1.54 -5.80
N THR A 160 9.87 -0.54 -5.35
CA THR A 160 8.40 -0.60 -5.20
C THR A 160 7.63 -0.20 -6.46
N LEU A 161 8.28 0.38 -7.47
CA LEU A 161 7.60 0.88 -8.68
C LEU A 161 7.13 -0.24 -9.59
N GLY A 162 5.85 -0.22 -9.99
CA GLY A 162 5.25 -1.18 -10.91
C GLY A 162 4.01 -0.59 -11.59
N ASP A 163 3.46 -1.30 -12.58
CA ASP A 163 2.20 -0.88 -13.22
C ASP A 163 1.08 -0.77 -12.19
N LEU A 164 0.92 -1.80 -11.37
CA LEU A 164 0.01 -1.84 -10.23
C LEU A 164 0.71 -2.54 -9.07
N VAL A 165 0.61 -1.95 -7.88
CA VAL A 165 1.34 -2.31 -6.67
C VAL A 165 0.36 -2.52 -5.52
N ALA A 166 0.52 -3.63 -4.79
CA ALA A 166 -0.29 -3.98 -3.63
C ALA A 166 0.60 -4.44 -2.47
N ALA A 167 0.26 -4.10 -1.22
CA ALA A 167 0.97 -4.61 -0.05
C ALA A 167 0.17 -5.72 0.64
N ILE A 168 0.86 -6.80 1.03
CA ILE A 168 0.25 -7.89 1.80
C ILE A 168 -0.06 -7.38 3.21
N HIS A 169 -1.28 -7.61 3.67
CA HIS A 169 -1.73 -7.16 4.99
C HIS A 169 -0.98 -7.91 6.12
N PRO A 170 -0.45 -7.20 7.13
CA PRO A 170 0.35 -7.78 8.21
C PRO A 170 -0.45 -8.69 9.14
N GLY A 171 -1.78 -8.59 9.14
CA GLY A 171 -2.66 -9.51 9.87
C GLY A 171 -2.83 -10.90 9.23
N TYR A 172 -2.51 -11.06 7.94
CA TYR A 172 -2.95 -12.23 7.17
C TYR A 172 -1.84 -12.91 6.34
N PHE A 173 -0.60 -12.42 6.36
CA PHE A 173 0.49 -12.98 5.54
C PHE A 173 0.99 -14.37 5.94
N THR A 174 0.66 -14.84 7.15
CA THR A 174 1.03 -16.19 7.66
C THR A 174 -0.13 -17.16 7.75
N VAL A 175 -1.37 -16.71 7.49
CA VAL A 175 -2.56 -17.54 7.65
C VAL A 175 -3.06 -18.04 6.29
N PRO A 176 -3.74 -19.21 6.25
CA PRO A 176 -4.25 -19.73 5.00
C PRO A 176 -5.43 -18.89 4.48
N ARG A 177 -5.67 -18.93 3.16
CA ARG A 177 -6.67 -18.11 2.46
C ARG A 177 -8.08 -18.19 3.02
N GLN A 178 -8.45 -19.31 3.64
CA GLN A 178 -9.76 -19.54 4.24
C GLN A 178 -10.01 -18.61 5.43
N GLN A 179 -8.95 -18.07 6.04
CA GLN A 179 -9.02 -17.11 7.14
C GLN A 179 -8.92 -15.66 6.67
N PHE A 180 -8.76 -15.42 5.37
CA PHE A 180 -8.79 -14.05 4.83
C PHE A 180 -10.20 -13.50 4.98
N PRO A 181 -10.35 -12.30 5.54
CA PRO A 181 -11.64 -11.76 5.88
C PRO A 181 -12.25 -11.03 4.66
N TYR A 182 -12.23 -11.67 3.50
CA TYR A 182 -12.91 -11.16 2.32
C TYR A 182 -14.42 -11.02 2.57
N GLU A 183 -15.08 -10.22 1.75
CA GLU A 183 -16.53 -10.21 1.68
C GLU A 183 -17.03 -11.56 1.17
N ARG A 184 -17.87 -12.24 1.97
CA ARG A 184 -18.41 -13.58 1.65
C ARG A 184 -19.89 -13.57 1.27
N ARG A 185 -20.56 -12.42 1.37
CA ARG A 185 -21.96 -12.27 0.95
C ARG A 185 -22.01 -12.08 -0.57
N HIS A 186 -22.60 -13.03 -1.28
CA HIS A 186 -22.76 -13.03 -2.74
C HIS A 186 -23.50 -11.80 -3.30
N VAL A 187 -24.28 -11.11 -2.46
CA VAL A 187 -25.00 -9.88 -2.83
C VAL A 187 -24.09 -8.65 -2.97
N SER A 188 -22.87 -8.68 -2.42
CA SER A 188 -21.89 -7.61 -2.58
C SER A 188 -21.06 -7.81 -3.84
N THR A 189 -20.77 -6.71 -4.53
CA THR A 189 -19.81 -6.69 -5.65
C THR A 189 -18.37 -6.97 -5.21
N ALA A 190 -18.06 -6.90 -3.91
CA ALA A 190 -16.77 -7.27 -3.33
C ALA A 190 -16.65 -8.78 -3.01
N PHE A 191 -17.69 -9.59 -3.26
CA PHE A 191 -17.73 -11.01 -2.94
C PHE A 191 -16.50 -11.78 -3.45
N VAL A 192 -15.88 -12.60 -2.60
CA VAL A 192 -14.81 -13.52 -2.95
C VAL A 192 -15.18 -14.93 -2.51
N ALA A 193 -15.15 -15.88 -3.43
CA ALA A 193 -15.46 -17.28 -3.14
C ALA A 193 -14.33 -17.97 -2.33
N ASP A 194 -14.64 -19.07 -1.64
CA ASP A 194 -13.68 -19.75 -0.75
C ASP A 194 -12.43 -20.28 -1.47
N GLY A 195 -12.58 -20.67 -2.75
CA GLY A 195 -11.48 -21.11 -3.60
C GLY A 195 -10.70 -19.99 -4.29
N GLU A 196 -11.18 -18.74 -4.20
CA GLU A 196 -10.63 -17.57 -4.87
C GLU A 196 -9.69 -16.78 -3.93
N GLY A 197 -8.85 -15.92 -4.50
CA GLY A 197 -7.92 -15.07 -3.75
C GLY A 197 -6.51 -15.63 -3.63
N ASP A 198 -5.52 -14.75 -3.75
CA ASP A 198 -4.09 -15.10 -3.70
C ASP A 198 -3.46 -14.64 -2.38
N PHE A 199 -3.65 -13.36 -2.04
CA PHE A 199 -3.21 -12.73 -0.81
C PHE A 199 -4.29 -11.78 -0.32
N TYR A 200 -4.40 -11.60 0.99
CA TYR A 200 -5.17 -10.49 1.53
C TYR A 200 -4.30 -9.22 1.55
N TYR A 201 -4.66 -8.25 0.72
CA TYR A 201 -3.96 -6.98 0.58
C TYR A 201 -4.52 -5.93 1.53
N GLY A 202 -3.65 -5.09 2.09
CA GLY A 202 -4.06 -4.01 2.98
C GLY A 202 -4.44 -2.75 2.23
N GLY A 203 -5.61 -2.18 2.52
CA GLY A 203 -6.10 -0.93 1.93
C GLY A 203 -5.31 0.31 2.33
N ALA A 204 -4.40 0.17 3.30
CA ALA A 204 -3.49 1.20 3.75
C ALA A 204 -2.33 1.46 2.79
N VAL A 205 -2.06 0.58 1.81
CA VAL A 205 -0.98 0.76 0.82
C VAL A 205 -1.37 0.14 -0.51
N PHE A 206 -1.46 0.97 -1.54
CA PHE A 206 -1.45 0.55 -2.94
C PHE A 206 -0.81 1.63 -3.83
N GLY A 207 -0.56 1.32 -5.09
CA GLY A 207 -0.03 2.31 -6.02
C GLY A 207 0.26 1.75 -7.40
N GLY A 208 1.08 2.48 -8.15
CA GLY A 208 1.55 2.07 -9.46
C GLY A 208 1.65 3.23 -10.44
N ARG A 209 1.64 2.94 -11.74
CA ARG A 209 1.57 3.97 -12.78
C ARG A 209 0.27 4.74 -12.66
N VAL A 210 0.30 6.06 -12.83
CA VAL A 210 -0.88 6.92 -12.60
C VAL A 210 -2.12 6.46 -13.36
N ALA A 211 -1.97 6.08 -14.64
CA ALA A 211 -3.07 5.56 -15.45
C ALA A 211 -3.69 4.29 -14.87
N ARG A 212 -2.88 3.38 -14.31
CA ARG A 212 -3.37 2.14 -13.67
C ARG A 212 -4.03 2.41 -12.34
N VAL A 213 -3.50 3.34 -11.55
CA VAL A 213 -4.11 3.76 -10.28
C VAL A 213 -5.47 4.41 -10.53
N TYR A 214 -5.60 5.22 -11.59
CA TYR A 214 -6.87 5.78 -12.03
C TYR A 214 -7.92 4.70 -12.36
N GLU A 215 -7.56 3.76 -13.23
CA GLU A 215 -8.45 2.65 -13.61
C GLU A 215 -8.84 1.78 -12.40
N PHE A 216 -7.89 1.55 -11.49
CA PHE A 216 -8.08 0.75 -10.30
C PHE A 216 -9.05 1.42 -9.32
N THR A 217 -8.78 2.66 -8.94
CA THR A 217 -9.58 3.45 -7.99
C THR A 217 -10.99 3.69 -8.52
N ARG A 218 -11.14 4.02 -9.80
CA ARG A 218 -12.46 4.14 -10.46
C ARG A 218 -13.23 2.83 -10.40
N GLY A 219 -12.58 1.70 -10.65
CA GLY A 219 -13.21 0.37 -10.56
C GLY A 219 -13.69 0.02 -9.14
N CYS A 220 -12.87 0.29 -8.12
CA CYS A 220 -13.26 0.10 -6.73
C CYS A 220 -14.45 1.00 -6.35
N HIS A 221 -14.41 2.28 -6.74
CA HIS A 221 -15.48 3.23 -6.48
C HIS A 221 -16.82 2.80 -7.12
N MET A 222 -16.79 2.30 -8.36
CA MET A 222 -18.01 1.78 -9.01
C MET A 222 -18.60 0.58 -8.27
N GLY A 223 -17.76 -0.32 -7.73
CA GLY A 223 -18.22 -1.43 -6.89
C GLY A 223 -18.88 -0.94 -5.59
N ILE A 224 -18.25 0.04 -4.93
CA ILE A 224 -18.80 0.68 -3.73
C ILE A 224 -20.17 1.32 -4.01
N LEU A 225 -20.32 2.02 -5.14
CA LEU A 225 -21.59 2.64 -5.53
C LEU A 225 -22.68 1.59 -5.81
N ALA A 226 -22.34 0.49 -6.46
CA ALA A 226 -23.27 -0.61 -6.72
C ALA A 226 -23.74 -1.28 -5.42
N ASP A 227 -22.81 -1.52 -4.48
CA ASP A 227 -23.14 -2.02 -3.14
C ASP A 227 -24.07 -1.06 -2.39
N LYS A 228 -23.74 0.24 -2.41
CA LYS A 228 -24.59 1.27 -1.80
C LYS A 228 -25.99 1.29 -2.40
N ALA A 229 -26.12 1.18 -3.72
CA ALA A 229 -27.41 1.11 -4.41
C ALA A 229 -28.23 -0.14 -4.03
N ASN A 230 -27.54 -1.23 -3.69
CA ASN A 230 -28.14 -2.48 -3.20
C ASN A 230 -28.34 -2.52 -1.68
N GLY A 231 -28.08 -1.41 -0.97
CA GLY A 231 -28.25 -1.33 0.48
C GLY A 231 -27.27 -2.18 1.28
N ILE A 232 -26.11 -2.52 0.70
CA ILE A 232 -25.06 -3.30 1.35
C ILE A 232 -23.79 -2.46 1.50
N MET A 233 -23.07 -2.69 2.59
CA MET A 233 -21.71 -2.22 2.80
C MET A 233 -20.81 -3.43 2.98
N ALA A 234 -19.74 -3.54 2.20
CA ALA A 234 -18.79 -4.63 2.32
C ALA A 234 -18.13 -4.67 3.71
N VAL A 235 -17.76 -5.88 4.16
CA VAL A 235 -17.32 -6.16 5.55
C VAL A 235 -16.14 -5.29 6.01
N TRP A 236 -15.19 -5.00 5.11
CA TRP A 236 -14.07 -4.07 5.35
C TRP A 236 -14.10 -2.88 4.40
N GLN A 237 -15.30 -2.38 4.09
CA GLN A 237 -15.54 -1.21 3.25
C GLN A 237 -14.69 -1.24 1.97
N GLU A 238 -13.81 -0.25 1.77
CA GLU A 238 -12.97 -0.13 0.56
C GLU A 238 -11.95 -1.26 0.40
N GLU A 239 -11.45 -1.83 1.50
CA GLU A 239 -10.42 -2.89 1.48
C GLU A 239 -11.00 -4.18 0.89
N SER A 240 -12.29 -4.43 1.11
CA SER A 240 -13.00 -5.53 0.47
C SER A 240 -13.08 -5.36 -1.05
N HIS A 241 -13.45 -4.17 -1.54
CA HIS A 241 -13.51 -3.90 -2.99
C HIS A 241 -12.10 -3.89 -3.61
N LEU A 242 -11.10 -3.36 -2.91
CA LEU A 242 -9.69 -3.39 -3.32
C LEU A 242 -9.19 -4.83 -3.49
N ASN A 243 -9.48 -5.71 -2.54
CA ASN A 243 -9.11 -7.12 -2.64
C ASN A 243 -9.81 -7.83 -3.80
N ARG A 244 -11.13 -7.60 -3.98
CA ARG A 244 -11.86 -8.12 -5.15
C ARG A 244 -11.24 -7.62 -6.46
N ARG A 245 -10.83 -6.36 -6.51
CA ARG A 245 -10.23 -5.75 -7.70
C ARG A 245 -8.88 -6.38 -8.02
N PHE A 246 -8.01 -6.60 -7.03
CA PHE A 246 -6.70 -7.25 -7.25
C PHE A 246 -6.79 -8.71 -7.72
N ILE A 247 -7.85 -9.42 -7.35
CA ILE A 247 -8.08 -10.78 -7.85
C ILE A 247 -8.31 -10.79 -9.37
N SER A 248 -9.06 -9.81 -9.87
CA SER A 248 -9.35 -9.66 -11.31
C SER A 248 -8.28 -8.87 -12.07
N HIS A 249 -7.50 -8.03 -11.37
CA HIS A 249 -6.45 -7.17 -11.91
C HIS A 249 -5.17 -7.42 -11.11
N LYS A 250 -4.45 -8.47 -11.47
CA LYS A 250 -3.28 -8.93 -10.73
C LYS A 250 -2.23 -7.81 -10.62
N PRO A 251 -1.71 -7.50 -9.43
CA PRO A 251 -0.67 -6.48 -9.29
C PRO A 251 0.61 -6.96 -9.96
N SER A 252 1.27 -6.09 -10.72
CA SER A 252 2.58 -6.36 -11.32
C SER A 252 3.71 -6.42 -10.30
N LYS A 253 3.45 -5.98 -9.06
CA LYS A 253 4.40 -5.97 -7.95
C LYS A 253 3.65 -6.10 -6.64
N VAL A 254 4.09 -7.03 -5.80
CA VAL A 254 3.51 -7.25 -4.48
C VAL A 254 4.54 -6.84 -3.44
N LEU A 255 4.18 -6.04 -2.45
CA LEU A 255 5.05 -5.65 -1.36
C LEU A 255 4.82 -6.60 -0.19
N SER A 256 5.91 -7.09 0.41
CA SER A 256 5.83 -7.88 1.63
C SER A 256 5.29 -7.03 2.80
N PRO A 257 4.93 -7.64 3.94
CA PRO A 257 4.53 -6.91 5.14
C PRO A 257 5.60 -5.96 5.70
N GLU A 258 6.83 -5.99 5.19
CA GLU A 258 7.85 -4.97 5.50
C GLU A 258 7.41 -3.56 5.09
N TYR A 259 6.56 -3.44 4.07
CA TYR A 259 6.04 -2.17 3.55
C TYR A 259 4.66 -1.79 4.14
N LEU A 260 4.12 -2.61 5.04
CA LEU A 260 2.88 -2.33 5.77
C LEU A 260 2.85 -3.16 7.04
N TRP A 261 3.20 -2.55 8.17
CA TRP A 261 3.31 -3.24 9.46
C TRP A 261 2.45 -2.60 10.57
N ASP A 262 1.94 -3.43 11.47
CA ASP A 262 1.29 -2.99 12.72
C ASP A 262 2.34 -3.01 13.83
N ASP A 263 2.75 -1.83 14.29
CA ASP A 263 3.88 -1.67 15.22
C ASP A 263 3.57 -2.21 16.62
N ARG A 264 2.30 -2.50 16.92
CA ARG A 264 1.87 -3.18 18.15
C ARG A 264 2.21 -4.68 18.14
N LYS A 265 2.58 -5.23 16.97
CA LYS A 265 2.92 -6.65 16.81
C LYS A 265 4.44 -6.83 16.77
N PRO A 266 4.96 -7.89 17.41
CA PRO A 266 6.39 -8.19 17.33
C PRO A 266 6.77 -8.49 15.88
N GLN A 267 7.88 -7.91 15.42
CA GLN A 267 8.47 -8.22 14.12
C GLN A 267 8.94 -9.68 14.12
N PRO A 268 8.39 -10.56 13.27
CA PRO A 268 8.86 -11.94 13.18
C PRO A 268 10.21 -11.99 12.44
N PRO A 269 11.05 -13.01 12.70
CA PRO A 269 12.37 -13.14 12.05
C PRO A 269 12.35 -13.21 10.52
N SER A 270 11.20 -13.53 9.92
CA SER A 270 11.02 -13.57 8.47
C SER A 270 10.98 -12.19 7.82
N LEU A 271 10.58 -11.15 8.56
CA LEU A 271 10.62 -9.77 8.09
C LEU A 271 11.94 -9.16 8.59
N LYS A 272 12.82 -8.79 7.68
CA LYS A 272 14.17 -8.33 8.05
C LYS A 272 14.16 -6.84 8.36
N LEU A 273 13.32 -6.07 7.68
CA LEU A 273 13.31 -4.62 7.79
C LEU A 273 11.90 -4.04 7.66
N ILE A 274 11.37 -3.46 8.74
CA ILE A 274 10.10 -2.73 8.67
C ILE A 274 10.35 -1.34 8.07
N ARG A 275 9.69 -1.04 6.94
CA ARG A 275 9.84 0.21 6.17
C ARG A 275 8.70 1.19 6.41
N PHE A 276 7.50 0.70 6.71
CA PHE A 276 6.32 1.54 6.96
C PHE A 276 5.42 0.87 7.99
N SER A 277 5.14 1.57 9.09
CA SER A 277 4.41 1.02 10.22
C SER A 277 3.41 2.01 10.82
N THR A 278 2.38 1.50 11.49
CA THR A 278 1.40 2.32 12.21
C THR A 278 2.04 3.14 13.34
N LEU A 279 1.47 4.31 13.62
CA LEU A 279 1.68 5.00 14.89
C LEU A 279 0.71 4.47 15.95
N ASP A 280 1.14 4.49 17.22
CA ASP A 280 0.25 4.21 18.36
C ASP A 280 -0.89 5.23 18.38
N LYS A 281 -2.13 4.72 18.39
CA LYS A 281 -3.34 5.54 18.29
C LYS A 281 -4.53 4.92 19.01
N ASP A 282 -5.36 5.76 19.61
CA ASP A 282 -6.69 5.37 20.08
C ASP A 282 -7.69 5.50 18.93
N THR A 283 -8.13 4.35 18.41
CA THR A 283 -9.04 4.29 17.25
C THR A 283 -10.44 4.82 17.59
N ASN A 284 -10.90 4.64 18.84
CA ASN A 284 -12.22 5.10 19.25
C ASN A 284 -12.25 6.63 19.31
N TRP A 285 -11.19 7.23 19.86
CA TRP A 285 -11.07 8.68 19.90
C TRP A 285 -10.92 9.30 18.50
N LEU A 286 -10.17 8.66 17.59
CA LEU A 286 -10.01 9.17 16.21
C LEU A 286 -11.30 9.20 15.40
N ARG A 287 -12.18 8.22 15.62
CA ARG A 287 -13.44 8.04 14.87
C ARG A 287 -14.63 8.78 15.49
N SER A 288 -14.44 9.42 16.65
CA SER A 288 -15.48 10.18 17.37
C SER A 288 -15.61 11.63 16.92
#